data_AF-A0AAI9UGX7-F1
#
_entry.id   AF-A0AAI9UGX7-F1
#
_cell.length_a   1.000
_cell.length_b   1.000
_cell.length_c   1.000
_cell.angle_alpha   90.00
_cell.angle_beta   90.00
_cell.angle_gamma   90.00
#
_symmetry.space_group_name_H-M   'P 1'
#
loop_
_entity.id
_entity.type
_entity.pdbx_description
1 polymer ?
#
loop_
_entity_poly.entity_id
_entity_poly.type
_entity_poly.pdbx_seq_one_letter_code
_entity_poly.pdbx_strand_id
1 'polypeptide(L)'
;MSIKLEVEEQDISLASPDPNLPLSFDHSHTNIIQLEDQIDSDTQYTVEDILVAFAPPSVSQESHPSRRPSSTMSSSRSGRSGGSSSHHRSSKSSKKPRAVQRSIQQLIESLETHRVNTLTELCRIERVAATCENEEDALAFQGPMTAAWDYYVNSNQFLTELRGLTRSYPLCSDLLYDAHVRVRNDPNSNKSWNLAWLCLVKIQEDDLVSGYAALEATKPEMWGGREPSTDEAAQLGACFEYEWNKAVDTMLRHWSVPPTWF
;
A
#
# COMPACT_ATOMS: atom_id res chain seq x y z
N MET A 1 -30.62 -48.08 41.96
CA MET A 1 -31.60 -48.18 40.83
C MET A 1 -30.84 -47.83 39.57
N SER A 2 -30.88 -48.70 38.56
CA SER A 2 -30.15 -48.50 37.30
C SER A 2 -31.12 -48.00 36.24
N ILE A 3 -30.74 -46.96 35.50
CA ILE A 3 -31.52 -46.43 34.39
C ILE A 3 -30.76 -46.83 33.12
N LYS A 4 -31.34 -47.72 32.32
CA LYS A 4 -30.91 -47.91 30.92
C LYS A 4 -31.32 -46.65 30.14
N LEU A 5 -30.42 -46.14 29.32
CA LEU A 5 -30.80 -45.42 28.11
C LEU A 5 -30.44 -46.31 26.92
N GLU A 6 -31.44 -46.57 26.09
CA GLU A 6 -31.34 -47.43 24.91
C GLU A 6 -31.00 -46.53 23.72
N VAL A 7 -29.93 -46.84 22.99
CA VAL A 7 -29.51 -46.08 21.80
C VAL A 7 -30.15 -46.74 20.59
N GLU A 8 -31.01 -46.01 19.90
CA GLU A 8 -31.66 -46.47 18.68
C GLU A 8 -30.78 -46.11 17.47
N GLU A 9 -30.09 -47.10 16.92
CA GLU A 9 -29.33 -46.94 15.67
C GLU A 9 -30.29 -46.80 14.50
N GLN A 10 -30.09 -45.79 13.64
CA GLN A 10 -30.80 -45.66 12.37
C GLN A 10 -29.82 -45.82 11.22
N ASP A 11 -29.97 -46.92 10.47
CA ASP A 11 -29.22 -47.21 9.25
C ASP A 11 -29.43 -46.10 8.19
N ILE A 12 -28.34 -45.44 7.79
CA ILE A 12 -28.31 -44.56 6.62
C ILE A 12 -27.41 -45.21 5.56
N SER A 13 -28.03 -45.92 4.62
CA SER A 13 -27.31 -46.72 3.62
C SER A 13 -26.40 -45.86 2.73
N LEU A 14 -25.10 -46.17 2.71
CA LEU A 14 -24.13 -45.58 1.79
C LEU A 14 -24.39 -46.04 0.34
N ALA A 15 -24.95 -45.16 -0.48
CA ALA A 15 -25.05 -45.35 -1.93
C ALA A 15 -23.86 -44.68 -2.63
N SER A 16 -22.96 -45.48 -3.21
CA SER A 16 -21.84 -44.96 -4.02
C SER A 16 -22.32 -44.51 -5.41
N PRO A 17 -21.84 -43.37 -5.95
CA PRO A 17 -22.08 -42.99 -7.34
C PRO A 17 -21.18 -43.78 -8.30
N ASP A 18 -21.77 -44.27 -9.40
CA ASP A 18 -21.13 -45.14 -10.40
C ASP A 18 -20.36 -44.30 -11.46
N PRO A 19 -19.04 -44.50 -11.67
CA PRO A 19 -18.20 -43.55 -12.41
C PRO A 19 -18.17 -43.80 -13.94
N ASN A 20 -19.32 -43.88 -14.62
CA ASN A 20 -19.38 -43.90 -16.09
C ASN A 20 -20.74 -43.46 -16.68
N LEU A 21 -20.81 -42.24 -17.22
CA LEU A 21 -21.60 -41.88 -18.42
C LEU A 21 -21.18 -40.46 -18.89
N PRO A 22 -21.01 -40.21 -20.21
CA PRO A 22 -20.56 -38.91 -20.71
C PRO A 22 -21.73 -37.97 -21.00
N LEU A 23 -21.57 -36.67 -20.68
CA LEU A 23 -22.39 -35.60 -21.23
C LEU A 23 -21.48 -34.61 -21.97
N SER A 24 -21.66 -34.54 -23.29
CA SER A 24 -21.00 -33.57 -24.15
C SER A 24 -21.64 -32.20 -24.00
N PHE A 25 -20.84 -31.14 -23.85
CA PHE A 25 -21.25 -29.76 -24.05
C PHE A 25 -20.28 -29.07 -25.00
N ASP A 26 -20.83 -28.32 -25.95
CA ASP A 26 -20.10 -27.87 -27.13
C ASP A 26 -19.07 -26.77 -26.88
N HIS A 27 -18.05 -26.74 -27.73
CA HIS A 27 -17.01 -25.71 -27.74
C HIS A 27 -17.48 -24.42 -28.42
N SER A 28 -17.85 -23.41 -27.62
CA SER A 28 -17.89 -22.00 -28.06
C SER A 28 -16.72 -21.22 -27.47
N HIS A 29 -15.50 -21.50 -27.97
CA HIS A 29 -14.28 -20.78 -27.61
C HIS A 29 -14.43 -19.28 -27.91
N THR A 30 -14.34 -18.45 -26.87
CA THR A 30 -14.23 -16.99 -26.98
C THR A 30 -12.94 -16.59 -26.28
N ASN A 31 -11.93 -16.16 -27.04
CA ASN A 31 -10.58 -15.98 -26.52
C ASN A 31 -10.50 -14.79 -25.54
N ILE A 32 -10.27 -15.09 -24.26
CA ILE A 32 -9.88 -14.11 -23.23
C ILE A 32 -8.39 -14.29 -22.90
N ILE A 33 -7.56 -14.30 -23.95
CA ILE A 33 -6.08 -14.24 -23.87
C ILE A 33 -5.55 -13.28 -24.96
N GLN A 34 -6.19 -12.11 -25.07
CA GLN A 34 -5.75 -11.06 -26.02
C GLN A 34 -6.15 -9.63 -25.60
N LEU A 35 -6.15 -9.34 -24.29
CA LEU A 35 -6.29 -7.99 -23.72
C LEU A 35 -5.32 -7.71 -22.56
N GLU A 36 -4.21 -8.44 -22.47
CA GLU A 36 -3.17 -8.26 -21.43
C GLU A 36 -1.89 -7.57 -21.94
N ASP A 37 -1.79 -7.31 -23.25
CA ASP A 37 -0.55 -6.90 -23.93
C ASP A 37 -0.57 -5.42 -24.40
N GLN A 38 -1.04 -4.50 -23.54
CA GLN A 38 -0.98 -3.06 -23.82
C GLN A 38 -0.99 -2.13 -22.59
N ILE A 39 -0.25 -2.47 -21.52
CA ILE A 39 0.28 -1.49 -20.56
C ILE A 39 1.80 -1.67 -20.46
N ASP A 40 2.47 -1.53 -21.61
CA ASP A 40 3.92 -1.34 -21.65
C ASP A 40 4.27 0.13 -21.45
N SER A 41 4.88 0.44 -20.30
CA SER A 41 6.05 1.32 -20.28
C SER A 41 6.75 1.22 -18.92
N ASP A 42 8.06 0.93 -18.94
CA ASP A 42 8.98 1.18 -17.82
C ASP A 42 9.07 2.69 -17.53
N THR A 43 8.07 3.23 -16.83
CA THR A 43 8.18 4.56 -16.21
C THR A 43 9.00 4.43 -14.92
N GLN A 44 10.32 4.35 -15.12
CA GLN A 44 11.30 4.69 -14.08
C GLN A 44 11.13 6.17 -13.71
N TYR A 45 10.16 6.46 -12.84
CA TYR A 45 10.04 7.74 -12.18
C TYR A 45 11.32 8.00 -11.40
N THR A 46 12.14 8.94 -11.87
CA THR A 46 13.35 9.32 -11.17
C THR A 46 12.99 9.98 -9.84
N VAL A 47 13.96 10.04 -8.92
CA VAL A 47 13.77 10.82 -7.69
C VAL A 47 13.40 12.27 -8.01
N GLU A 48 13.90 12.85 -9.12
CA GLU A 48 13.54 14.22 -9.53
C GLU A 48 12.07 14.35 -9.95
N ASP A 49 11.51 13.37 -10.68
CA ASP A 49 10.08 13.37 -11.07
C ASP A 49 9.15 13.29 -9.85
N ILE A 50 9.50 12.45 -8.87
CA ILE A 50 8.73 12.28 -7.63
C ILE A 50 8.80 13.55 -6.76
N LEU A 51 9.90 14.32 -6.85
CA LEU A 51 10.05 15.60 -6.15
C LEU A 51 9.26 16.75 -6.79
N VAL A 52 9.07 16.75 -8.12
CA VAL A 52 8.23 17.75 -8.80
C VAL A 52 6.78 17.69 -8.29
N ALA A 53 6.26 16.49 -8.00
CA ALA A 53 4.91 16.32 -7.44
C ALA A 53 4.72 16.95 -6.04
N PHE A 54 5.81 17.29 -5.33
CA PHE A 54 5.80 17.88 -3.99
C PHE A 54 6.31 19.33 -3.96
N ALA A 55 6.55 19.93 -5.13
CA ALA A 55 6.82 21.36 -5.22
C ALA A 55 5.53 22.17 -4.97
N PRO A 56 5.51 23.16 -4.06
CA PRO A 56 4.38 24.05 -3.90
C PRO A 56 4.20 24.88 -5.19
N PRO A 57 2.94 25.21 -5.59
CA PRO A 57 2.68 25.90 -6.84
C PRO A 57 3.39 27.26 -6.87
N SER A 58 4.21 27.46 -7.91
CA SER A 58 5.02 28.66 -8.10
C SER A 58 4.15 29.86 -8.45
N VAL A 59 3.79 30.65 -7.42
CA VAL A 59 3.01 31.88 -7.53
C VAL A 59 3.70 32.84 -8.51
N SER A 60 3.18 32.91 -9.73
CA SER A 60 3.73 33.73 -10.81
C SER A 60 3.29 35.17 -10.62
N GLN A 61 4.15 36.00 -10.03
CA GLN A 61 3.91 37.45 -9.96
C GLN A 61 4.07 38.11 -11.33
N GLU A 62 2.96 38.29 -12.05
CA GLU A 62 2.92 39.22 -13.18
C GLU A 62 3.29 40.64 -12.69
N SER A 63 4.33 41.21 -13.30
CA SER A 63 4.78 42.57 -13.06
C SER A 63 4.76 43.35 -14.38
N HIS A 64 3.62 43.99 -14.67
CA HIS A 64 3.47 44.82 -15.87
C HIS A 64 4.38 46.07 -15.80
N PRO A 65 5.08 46.42 -16.89
CA PRO A 65 5.94 47.61 -16.92
C PRO A 65 5.15 48.89 -17.20
N SER A 66 5.55 50.01 -16.57
CA SER A 66 5.07 51.35 -16.92
C SER A 66 6.23 52.33 -17.19
N ARG A 67 5.92 53.47 -17.80
CA ARG A 67 6.87 54.27 -18.61
C ARG A 67 7.72 55.30 -17.86
N ARG A 68 8.94 55.47 -18.38
CA ARG A 68 9.90 56.60 -18.27
C ARG A 68 9.33 57.92 -18.87
N PRO A 69 9.99 59.12 -18.75
CA PRO A 69 11.43 59.46 -18.60
C PRO A 69 11.77 60.11 -17.23
N SER A 70 12.87 60.83 -16.93
CA SER A 70 14.03 61.44 -17.67
C SER A 70 15.22 61.62 -16.67
N SER A 71 16.46 62.06 -16.95
CA SER A 71 17.36 62.17 -18.12
C SER A 71 18.78 62.59 -17.64
N THR A 72 19.85 62.36 -18.43
CA THR A 72 21.20 63.02 -18.37
C THR A 72 22.06 62.87 -17.08
N MET A 73 23.40 62.83 -17.06
CA MET A 73 24.49 62.91 -18.06
C MET A 73 25.67 61.94 -17.70
N SER A 74 26.55 61.63 -18.68
CA SER A 74 28.02 61.38 -18.51
C SER A 74 28.55 60.20 -17.65
N SER A 75 29.71 59.58 -17.91
CA SER A 75 30.73 59.74 -18.98
C SER A 75 31.55 58.44 -19.25
N SER A 76 32.37 58.51 -20.30
CA SER A 76 33.25 57.50 -20.93
C SER A 76 34.19 56.66 -20.04
N ARG A 77 34.48 55.41 -20.47
CA ARG A 77 35.81 54.98 -20.96
C ARG A 77 35.85 53.56 -21.54
N SER A 78 36.89 53.27 -22.33
CA SER A 78 37.12 52.01 -23.05
C SER A 78 38.26 51.18 -22.44
N GLY A 79 38.20 49.86 -22.61
CA GLY A 79 39.25 48.90 -22.24
C GLY A 79 39.19 47.65 -23.12
N ARG A 80 40.31 47.00 -23.41
CA ARG A 80 40.42 45.89 -24.38
C ARG A 80 40.98 44.61 -23.73
N SER A 81 40.47 43.47 -24.21
CA SER A 81 41.16 42.17 -24.40
C SER A 81 42.25 41.70 -23.41
N GLY A 82 42.04 40.51 -22.83
CA GLY A 82 43.13 39.72 -22.23
C GLY A 82 42.61 38.44 -21.56
N GLY A 83 42.82 37.28 -22.18
CA GLY A 83 42.45 35.99 -21.61
C GLY A 83 43.66 35.25 -21.01
N SER A 84 43.41 34.33 -20.06
CA SER A 84 44.36 33.30 -19.64
C SER A 84 43.62 32.12 -19.02
N SER A 85 43.81 30.93 -19.57
CA SER A 85 43.13 29.70 -19.18
C SER A 85 43.91 28.93 -18.10
N SER A 86 43.49 29.03 -16.84
CA SER A 86 44.01 28.19 -15.76
C SER A 86 43.20 26.88 -15.66
N HIS A 87 43.65 25.83 -16.36
CA HIS A 87 43.09 24.49 -16.25
C HIS A 87 43.42 23.82 -14.91
N HIS A 88 42.83 24.31 -13.82
CA HIS A 88 42.79 23.57 -12.57
C HIS A 88 41.96 22.30 -12.75
N ARG A 89 42.64 21.15 -12.82
CA ARG A 89 42.02 19.83 -12.75
C ARG A 89 41.40 19.63 -11.36
N SER A 90 40.17 20.08 -11.17
CA SER A 90 39.37 19.69 -10.01
C SER A 90 39.12 18.19 -10.08
N SER A 91 39.57 17.48 -9.05
CA SER A 91 39.13 16.10 -8.82
C SER A 91 37.61 16.09 -8.68
N LYS A 92 36.92 15.33 -9.53
CA LYS A 92 35.47 15.09 -9.41
C LYS A 92 35.19 14.20 -8.19
N SER A 93 35.32 14.79 -7.00
CA SER A 93 34.53 14.36 -5.84
C SER A 93 33.06 14.49 -6.24
N SER A 94 32.35 13.36 -6.23
CA SER A 94 30.94 13.20 -6.60
C SER A 94 30.01 13.82 -5.54
N LYS A 95 30.13 15.13 -5.35
CA LYS A 95 29.25 15.91 -4.47
C LYS A 95 27.84 15.92 -5.06
N LYS A 96 26.95 15.11 -4.47
CA LYS A 96 25.51 15.06 -4.78
C LYS A 96 24.94 16.49 -4.88
N PRO A 97 23.95 16.75 -5.75
CA PRO A 97 23.24 18.02 -5.74
C PRO A 97 22.62 18.25 -4.35
N ARG A 98 22.90 19.41 -3.74
CA ARG A 98 22.39 19.76 -2.39
C ARG A 98 20.86 19.75 -2.27
N ALA A 99 20.14 19.72 -3.40
CA ALA A 99 18.69 19.54 -3.43
C ALA A 99 18.25 18.11 -3.03
N VAL A 100 18.93 17.08 -3.54
CA VAL A 100 18.56 15.67 -3.31
C VAL A 100 18.74 15.29 -1.83
N GLN A 101 19.86 15.68 -1.21
CA GLN A 101 20.07 15.42 0.22
C GLN A 101 19.06 16.16 1.13
N ARG A 102 18.65 17.38 0.74
CA ARG A 102 17.62 18.13 1.48
C ARG A 102 16.25 17.49 1.38
N SER A 103 15.89 16.98 0.21
CA SER A 103 14.60 16.33 0.00
C SER A 103 14.50 14.96 0.68
N ILE A 104 15.57 14.16 0.68
CA ILE A 104 15.64 12.94 1.51
C ILE A 104 15.40 13.28 3.00
N GLN A 105 16.06 14.33 3.50
CA GLN A 105 15.86 14.78 4.89
C GLN A 105 14.42 15.28 5.16
N GLN A 106 13.76 15.90 4.18
CA GLN A 106 12.34 16.30 4.29
C GLN A 106 11.37 15.11 4.28
N LEU A 107 11.67 14.05 3.51
CA LEU A 107 10.89 12.82 3.53
C LEU A 107 11.04 12.10 4.89
N ILE A 108 12.28 12.03 5.41
CA ILE A 108 12.55 11.50 6.76
C ILE A 108 11.79 12.31 7.84
N GLU A 109 11.87 13.64 7.84
CA GLU A 109 11.11 14.48 8.79
C GLU A 109 9.59 14.22 8.66
N SER A 110 9.08 13.99 7.44
CA SER A 110 7.65 13.75 7.19
C SER A 110 7.17 12.39 7.73
N LEU A 111 8.04 11.37 7.73
CA LEU A 111 7.81 10.07 8.36
C LEU A 111 7.87 10.18 9.89
N GLU A 112 8.93 10.79 10.43
CA GLU A 112 9.18 10.97 11.88
C GLU A 112 8.11 11.84 12.57
N THR A 113 7.60 12.86 11.86
CA THR A 113 6.50 13.72 12.36
C THR A 113 5.11 13.18 12.04
N HIS A 114 5.02 11.99 11.41
CA HIS A 114 3.78 11.34 10.94
C HIS A 114 2.84 12.26 10.13
N ARG A 115 3.39 13.30 9.48
CA ARG A 115 2.65 14.17 8.54
C ARG A 115 2.22 13.41 7.29
N VAL A 116 3.00 12.40 6.92
CA VAL A 116 2.66 11.39 5.92
C VAL A 116 2.23 10.13 6.65
N ASN A 117 0.96 9.77 6.52
CA ASN A 117 0.36 8.63 7.22
C ASN A 117 -0.70 7.86 6.39
N THR A 118 -0.79 8.04 5.07
CA THR A 118 -1.70 7.25 4.22
C THR A 118 -0.95 6.15 3.48
N LEU A 119 -1.64 5.06 3.13
CA LEU A 119 -1.04 3.91 2.43
C LEU A 119 -0.29 4.34 1.16
N THR A 120 -0.94 5.14 0.32
CA THR A 120 -0.41 5.62 -0.96
C THR A 120 0.89 6.39 -0.79
N GLU A 121 0.97 7.26 0.22
CA GLU A 121 2.14 8.12 0.44
C GLU A 121 3.29 7.38 1.12
N LEU A 122 3.00 6.50 2.08
CA LEU A 122 4.02 5.64 2.69
C LEU A 122 4.67 4.72 1.64
N CYS A 123 3.87 4.05 0.81
CA CYS A 123 4.40 3.27 -0.33
C CYS A 123 5.14 4.14 -1.37
N ARG A 124 4.80 5.43 -1.52
CA ARG A 124 5.54 6.34 -2.40
C ARG A 124 6.93 6.66 -1.85
N ILE A 125 7.06 6.90 -0.55
CA ILE A 125 8.37 7.12 0.10
C ILE A 125 9.18 5.82 0.17
N GLU A 126 8.53 4.67 0.38
CA GLU A 126 9.16 3.35 0.33
C GLU A 126 9.81 3.07 -1.04
N ARG A 127 9.13 3.41 -2.15
CA ARG A 127 9.73 3.34 -3.49
C ARG A 127 10.91 4.31 -3.67
N VAL A 128 10.86 5.52 -3.10
CA VAL A 128 12.02 6.44 -3.13
C VAL A 128 13.21 5.84 -2.39
N ALA A 129 12.99 5.26 -1.20
CA ALA A 129 14.05 4.60 -0.43
C ALA A 129 14.64 3.39 -1.17
N ALA A 130 13.81 2.59 -1.84
CA ALA A 130 14.25 1.45 -2.66
C ALA A 130 15.06 1.87 -3.91
N THR A 131 14.92 3.11 -4.39
CA THR A 131 15.69 3.66 -5.52
C THR A 131 16.98 4.40 -5.12
N CYS A 132 17.34 4.42 -3.83
CA CYS A 132 18.56 5.09 -3.37
C CYS A 132 19.83 4.30 -3.78
N GLU A 133 20.54 4.80 -4.80
CA GLU A 133 21.88 4.30 -5.24
C GLU A 133 22.96 4.32 -4.14
N ASN A 134 22.67 4.90 -2.97
CA ASN A 134 23.62 5.18 -1.93
C ASN A 134 23.17 4.56 -0.60
N GLU A 135 24.01 3.69 -0.06
CA GLU A 135 23.78 2.90 1.16
C GLU A 135 23.50 3.78 2.40
N GLU A 136 24.16 4.93 2.56
CA GLU A 136 23.92 5.88 3.66
C GLU A 136 22.51 6.49 3.58
N ASP A 137 22.07 6.91 2.38
CA ASP A 137 20.71 7.42 2.17
C ASP A 137 19.64 6.32 2.40
N ALA A 138 19.90 5.09 1.93
CA ALA A 138 18.98 3.95 2.08
C ALA A 138 18.83 3.53 3.55
N LEU A 139 19.94 3.40 4.28
CA LEU A 139 19.93 3.11 5.72
C LEU A 139 19.25 4.22 6.53
N ALA A 140 19.38 5.48 6.12
CA ALA A 140 18.70 6.60 6.79
C ALA A 140 17.17 6.52 6.75
N PHE A 141 16.58 5.82 5.77
CA PHE A 141 15.14 5.53 5.75
C PHE A 141 14.72 4.38 6.68
N GLN A 142 15.62 3.46 7.06
CA GLN A 142 15.24 2.21 7.73
C GLN A 142 14.45 2.43 9.04
N GLY A 143 14.98 3.25 9.95
CA GLY A 143 14.30 3.59 11.20
C GLY A 143 12.98 4.34 10.99
N PRO A 144 13.01 5.52 10.32
CA PRO A 144 11.82 6.33 10.06
C PRO A 144 10.69 5.59 9.34
N MET A 145 11.00 4.77 8.33
CA MET A 145 10.00 3.98 7.59
C MET A 145 9.37 2.88 8.45
N THR A 146 10.19 2.15 9.22
CA THR A 146 9.68 1.12 10.16
C THR A 146 8.77 1.75 11.22
N ALA A 147 9.16 2.91 11.76
CA ALA A 147 8.35 3.65 12.74
C ALA A 147 7.05 4.21 12.14
N ALA A 148 7.08 4.66 10.88
CA ALA A 148 5.89 5.13 10.18
C ALA A 148 4.90 4.00 9.87
N TRP A 149 5.38 2.81 9.45
CA TRP A 149 4.53 1.64 9.26
C TRP A 149 3.95 1.09 10.59
N ASP A 150 4.73 1.12 11.67
CA ASP A 150 4.22 0.76 13.00
C ASP A 150 3.13 1.75 13.45
N TYR A 151 3.36 3.06 13.31
CA TYR A 151 2.36 4.09 13.59
C TYR A 151 1.10 3.93 12.71
N TYR A 152 1.27 3.65 11.41
CA TYR A 152 0.17 3.49 10.46
C TYR A 152 -0.86 2.41 10.89
N VAL A 153 -0.35 1.26 11.33
CA VAL A 153 -1.16 0.13 11.81
C VAL A 153 -1.78 0.45 13.18
N ASN A 154 -0.99 0.96 14.13
CA ASN A 154 -1.45 1.18 15.51
C ASN A 154 -2.35 2.42 15.70
N SER A 155 -2.36 3.39 14.77
CA SER A 155 -3.09 4.67 14.90
C SER A 155 -4.55 4.65 14.46
N ASN A 156 -5.12 3.48 14.13
CA ASN A 156 -6.41 3.29 13.43
C ASN A 156 -6.46 3.81 11.98
N GLN A 157 -5.42 4.45 11.47
CA GLN A 157 -5.40 4.99 10.11
C GLN A 157 -5.49 3.88 9.05
N PHE A 158 -4.78 2.76 9.25
CA PHE A 158 -4.92 1.55 8.42
C PHE A 158 -6.34 0.98 8.40
N LEU A 159 -6.96 0.81 9.57
CA LEU A 159 -8.35 0.36 9.70
C LEU A 159 -9.35 1.34 9.03
N THR A 160 -9.03 2.63 9.04
CA THR A 160 -9.85 3.68 8.43
C THR A 160 -9.78 3.62 6.90
N GLU A 161 -8.61 3.38 6.32
CA GLU A 161 -8.49 3.17 4.86
C GLU A 161 -9.12 1.83 4.42
N LEU A 162 -9.00 0.75 5.20
CA LEU A 162 -9.71 -0.52 4.94
C LEU A 162 -11.24 -0.30 4.94
N ARG A 163 -11.77 0.40 5.94
CA ARG A 163 -13.20 0.81 5.98
C ARG A 163 -13.59 1.80 4.88
N GLY A 164 -12.62 2.53 4.33
CA GLY A 164 -12.79 3.35 3.13
C GLY A 164 -13.01 2.53 1.85
N LEU A 165 -12.61 1.25 1.85
CA LEU A 165 -12.83 0.27 0.78
C LEU A 165 -14.04 -0.64 1.05
N THR A 166 -14.27 -1.04 2.31
CA THR A 166 -15.41 -1.88 2.73
C THR A 166 -16.57 -1.00 3.23
N ARG A 167 -17.40 -0.49 2.31
CA ARG A 167 -18.42 0.53 2.65
C ARG A 167 -19.81 -0.04 2.85
N SER A 168 -20.14 -1.16 2.21
CA SER A 168 -21.40 -1.86 2.46
C SER A 168 -21.34 -2.66 3.76
N TYR A 169 -20.17 -3.21 4.07
CA TYR A 169 -19.91 -4.12 5.17
C TYR A 169 -18.59 -3.73 5.87
N PRO A 170 -18.58 -2.74 6.78
CA PRO A 170 -17.33 -2.22 7.37
C PRO A 170 -16.48 -3.28 8.09
N LEU A 171 -15.21 -3.39 7.69
CA LEU A 171 -14.26 -4.36 8.23
C LEU A 171 -14.12 -4.27 9.76
N CYS A 172 -14.24 -5.41 10.45
CA CYS A 172 -14.19 -5.47 11.90
C CYS A 172 -12.75 -5.20 12.41
N SER A 173 -12.63 -4.56 13.58
CA SER A 173 -11.33 -4.27 14.19
C SER A 173 -10.54 -5.54 14.54
N ASP A 174 -11.28 -6.61 14.82
CA ASP A 174 -10.77 -7.76 15.56
C ASP A 174 -9.98 -8.70 14.64
N LEU A 175 -10.38 -8.78 13.36
CA LEU A 175 -9.63 -9.39 12.25
C LEU A 175 -8.24 -8.76 12.11
N LEU A 176 -8.16 -7.42 12.09
CA LEU A 176 -6.90 -6.70 11.96
C LEU A 176 -6.03 -6.82 13.23
N TYR A 177 -6.65 -6.88 14.41
CA TYR A 177 -5.96 -7.11 15.66
C TYR A 177 -5.32 -8.51 15.72
N ASP A 178 -6.06 -9.56 15.35
CA ASP A 178 -5.53 -10.94 15.30
C ASP A 178 -4.42 -11.07 14.25
N ALA A 179 -4.58 -10.48 13.06
CA ALA A 179 -3.51 -10.37 12.06
C ALA A 179 -2.23 -9.74 12.63
N HIS A 180 -2.36 -8.62 13.36
CA HIS A 180 -1.22 -7.95 14.01
C HIS A 180 -0.56 -8.83 15.08
N VAL A 181 -1.34 -9.50 15.91
CA VAL A 181 -0.84 -10.44 16.93
C VAL A 181 -0.11 -11.62 16.27
N ARG A 182 -0.61 -12.16 15.16
CA ARG A 182 0.04 -13.23 14.38
C ARG A 182 1.37 -12.77 13.80
N VAL A 183 1.42 -11.58 13.18
CA VAL A 183 2.67 -10.97 12.68
C VAL A 183 3.70 -10.76 13.80
N ARG A 184 3.29 -10.33 15.00
CA ARG A 184 4.22 -10.18 16.14
C ARG A 184 4.77 -11.52 16.66
N ASN A 185 4.07 -12.63 16.40
CA ASN A 185 4.45 -13.97 16.86
C ASN A 185 5.17 -14.82 15.79
N ASP A 186 5.11 -14.46 14.50
CA ASP A 186 5.81 -15.17 13.43
C ASP A 186 7.31 -14.80 13.39
N PRO A 187 8.24 -15.75 13.59
CA PRO A 187 9.68 -15.49 13.50
C PRO A 187 10.17 -14.95 12.15
N ASN A 188 9.37 -15.08 11.08
CA ASN A 188 9.68 -14.60 9.74
C ASN A 188 9.32 -13.11 9.52
N SER A 189 8.53 -12.49 10.39
CA SER A 189 8.09 -11.09 10.21
C SER A 189 9.22 -10.08 10.33
N ASN A 190 10.39 -10.47 10.85
CA ASN A 190 11.62 -9.66 10.82
C ASN A 190 12.18 -9.42 9.40
N LYS A 191 11.68 -10.13 8.38
CA LYS A 191 12.09 -9.97 6.98
C LYS A 191 11.56 -8.70 6.30
N SER A 192 10.75 -7.89 6.96
CA SER A 192 10.25 -6.61 6.41
C SER A 192 10.10 -5.55 7.49
N TRP A 193 10.30 -4.28 7.12
CA TRP A 193 9.84 -3.10 7.88
C TRP A 193 8.34 -2.83 7.78
N ASN A 194 7.65 -3.46 6.83
CA ASN A 194 6.32 -3.05 6.40
C ASN A 194 5.24 -3.83 7.13
N LEU A 195 4.92 -3.34 8.33
CA LEU A 195 3.92 -3.96 9.21
C LEU A 195 2.52 -4.04 8.56
N ALA A 196 2.16 -3.09 7.69
CA ALA A 196 0.89 -3.09 6.99
C ALA A 196 0.81 -4.25 5.98
N TRP A 197 1.82 -4.40 5.13
CA TRP A 197 1.94 -5.52 4.20
C TRP A 197 1.96 -6.87 4.93
N LEU A 198 2.74 -7.00 6.01
CA LEU A 198 2.79 -8.22 6.83
C LEU A 198 1.40 -8.60 7.38
N CYS A 199 0.63 -7.63 7.88
CA CYS A 199 -0.75 -7.88 8.34
C CYS A 199 -1.67 -8.32 7.19
N LEU A 200 -1.61 -7.67 6.03
CA LEU A 200 -2.43 -8.05 4.86
C LEU A 200 -2.10 -9.46 4.37
N VAL A 201 -0.82 -9.83 4.34
CA VAL A 201 -0.37 -11.18 3.99
C VAL A 201 -0.90 -12.19 5.01
N LYS A 202 -0.83 -11.94 6.33
CA LYS A 202 -1.42 -12.85 7.33
C LYS A 202 -2.94 -12.96 7.27
N ILE A 203 -3.63 -11.93 6.80
CA ILE A 203 -5.08 -12.00 6.56
C ILE A 203 -5.41 -12.99 5.43
N GLN A 204 -4.57 -13.08 4.39
CA GLN A 204 -4.70 -14.07 3.30
C GLN A 204 -4.14 -15.45 3.66
N GLU A 205 -2.92 -15.54 4.22
CA GLU A 205 -2.25 -16.82 4.52
C GLU A 205 -3.01 -17.68 5.53
N ASP A 206 -3.62 -17.06 6.54
CA ASP A 206 -4.32 -17.75 7.63
C ASP A 206 -5.86 -17.78 7.43
N ASP A 207 -6.38 -17.35 6.27
CA ASP A 207 -7.81 -17.19 5.94
C ASP A 207 -8.65 -16.52 7.04
N LEU A 208 -8.17 -15.35 7.51
CA LEU A 208 -8.84 -14.63 8.59
C LEU A 208 -10.18 -14.03 8.12
N VAL A 209 -10.32 -13.75 6.82
CA VAL A 209 -11.52 -13.12 6.28
C VAL A 209 -12.73 -14.03 6.44
N SER A 210 -12.66 -15.30 6.04
CA SER A 210 -13.83 -16.20 6.07
C SER A 210 -14.34 -16.40 7.51
N GLY A 211 -13.43 -16.67 8.45
CA GLY A 211 -13.77 -16.87 9.86
C GLY A 211 -14.39 -15.63 10.52
N TYR A 212 -13.80 -14.44 10.35
CA TYR A 212 -14.34 -13.21 10.94
C TYR A 212 -15.61 -12.72 10.23
N ALA A 213 -15.76 -12.94 8.92
CA ALA A 213 -16.99 -12.62 8.18
C ALA A 213 -18.18 -13.44 8.67
N ALA A 214 -17.99 -14.74 8.89
CA ALA A 214 -19.01 -15.61 9.49
C ALA A 214 -19.39 -15.17 10.91
N LEU A 215 -18.40 -14.82 11.75
CA LEU A 215 -18.66 -14.30 13.11
C LEU A 215 -19.45 -12.98 13.07
N GLU A 216 -19.05 -12.02 12.23
CA GLU A 216 -19.74 -10.73 12.10
C GLU A 216 -21.20 -10.91 11.63
N ALA A 217 -21.43 -11.83 10.70
CA ALA A 217 -22.77 -12.14 10.18
C ALA A 217 -23.72 -12.81 11.20
N THR A 218 -23.20 -13.44 12.27
CA THR A 218 -24.04 -14.00 13.34
C THR A 218 -24.50 -12.98 14.38
N LYS A 219 -23.89 -11.78 14.43
CA LYS A 219 -24.19 -10.75 15.45
C LYS A 219 -25.64 -10.26 15.34
N PRO A 220 -26.47 -10.33 16.41
CA PRO A 220 -27.87 -9.89 16.36
C PRO A 220 -28.07 -8.44 15.89
N GLU A 221 -27.09 -7.57 16.13
CA GLU A 221 -27.04 -6.18 15.68
C GLU A 221 -27.23 -6.05 14.16
N MET A 222 -26.64 -6.98 13.38
CA MET A 222 -26.77 -7.02 11.91
C MET A 222 -28.21 -7.32 11.44
N TRP A 223 -29.03 -7.88 12.33
CA TRP A 223 -30.39 -8.34 12.03
C TRP A 223 -31.46 -7.53 12.78
N GLY A 224 -31.07 -6.41 13.41
CA GLY A 224 -31.98 -5.55 14.18
C GLY A 224 -32.33 -6.09 15.59
N GLY A 225 -31.46 -6.91 16.17
CA GLY A 225 -31.59 -7.47 17.51
C GLY A 225 -32.24 -8.86 17.59
N ARG A 226 -32.50 -9.52 16.45
CA ARG A 226 -32.89 -10.94 16.41
C ARG A 226 -31.68 -11.85 16.16
N GLU A 227 -31.84 -13.12 16.49
CA GLU A 227 -30.94 -14.16 15.98
C GLU A 227 -31.26 -14.46 14.49
N PRO A 228 -30.24 -14.62 13.63
CA PRO A 228 -30.42 -15.13 12.28
C PRO A 228 -30.57 -16.65 12.25
N SER A 229 -31.19 -17.17 11.19
CA SER A 229 -31.02 -18.58 10.82
C SER A 229 -29.65 -18.82 10.19
N THR A 230 -29.19 -20.07 10.18
CA THR A 230 -27.87 -20.45 9.63
C THR A 230 -27.69 -20.01 8.17
N ASP A 231 -28.72 -20.17 7.34
CA ASP A 231 -28.69 -19.80 5.92
C ASP A 231 -28.64 -18.28 5.72
N GLU A 232 -29.29 -17.51 6.59
CA GLU A 232 -29.24 -16.03 6.57
C GLU A 232 -27.87 -15.52 6.99
N ALA A 233 -27.30 -16.09 8.07
CA ALA A 233 -25.95 -15.76 8.51
C ALA A 233 -24.90 -16.14 7.46
N ALA A 234 -25.02 -17.29 6.79
CA ALA A 234 -24.13 -17.70 5.71
C ALA A 234 -24.20 -16.75 4.49
N GLN A 235 -25.41 -16.34 4.08
CA GLN A 235 -25.59 -15.38 2.99
C GLN A 235 -24.98 -14.01 3.29
N LEU A 236 -25.17 -13.50 4.52
CA LEU A 236 -24.54 -12.24 4.94
C LEU A 236 -23.01 -12.39 5.09
N GLY A 237 -22.53 -13.53 5.59
CA GLY A 237 -21.12 -13.86 5.71
C GLY A 237 -20.39 -13.81 4.36
N ALA A 238 -20.96 -14.41 3.32
CA ALA A 238 -20.42 -14.34 1.96
C ALA A 238 -20.33 -12.90 1.41
N CYS A 239 -21.26 -12.01 1.80
CA CYS A 239 -21.21 -10.60 1.44
C CYS A 239 -20.09 -9.82 2.15
N PHE A 240 -19.90 -10.08 3.46
CA PHE A 240 -18.74 -9.57 4.22
C PHE A 240 -17.43 -10.06 3.59
N GLU A 241 -17.30 -11.37 3.42
CA GLU A 241 -16.12 -12.07 2.90
C GLU A 241 -15.70 -11.55 1.52
N TYR A 242 -16.65 -11.34 0.61
CA TYR A 242 -16.38 -10.78 -0.72
C TYR A 242 -15.88 -9.32 -0.67
N GLU A 243 -16.49 -8.43 0.12
CA GLU A 243 -16.03 -7.03 0.19
C GLU A 243 -14.69 -6.92 0.92
N TRP A 244 -14.47 -7.74 1.95
CA TRP A 244 -13.25 -7.74 2.77
C TRP A 244 -12.04 -8.30 2.02
N ASN A 245 -12.17 -9.47 1.36
CA ASN A 245 -11.09 -10.01 0.51
C ASN A 245 -10.74 -9.01 -0.61
N LYS A 246 -11.75 -8.43 -1.27
CA LYS A 246 -11.54 -7.42 -2.30
C LYS A 246 -10.80 -6.17 -1.78
N ALA A 247 -11.05 -5.75 -0.54
CA ALA A 247 -10.33 -4.62 0.07
C ALA A 247 -8.87 -4.97 0.39
N VAL A 248 -8.61 -6.16 0.94
CA VAL A 248 -7.26 -6.70 1.22
C VAL A 248 -6.46 -6.81 -0.08
N ASP A 249 -7.03 -7.43 -1.12
CA ASP A 249 -6.46 -7.52 -2.47
C ASP A 249 -6.18 -6.14 -3.08
N THR A 250 -7.05 -5.16 -2.83
CA THR A 250 -6.89 -3.80 -3.36
C THR A 250 -5.71 -3.09 -2.69
N MET A 251 -5.49 -3.29 -1.39
CA MET A 251 -4.33 -2.74 -0.68
C MET A 251 -3.03 -3.47 -1.05
N LEU A 252 -3.05 -4.80 -1.18
CA LEU A 252 -1.85 -5.57 -1.53
C LEU A 252 -1.27 -5.19 -2.89
N ARG A 253 -2.09 -4.72 -3.84
CA ARG A 253 -1.65 -4.18 -5.15
C ARG A 253 -0.73 -2.96 -5.05
N HIS A 254 -0.58 -2.33 -3.88
CA HIS A 254 0.44 -1.29 -3.68
C HIS A 254 1.89 -1.83 -3.72
N TRP A 255 2.06 -3.16 -3.60
CA TRP A 255 3.34 -3.86 -3.67
C TRP A 255 3.33 -4.94 -4.75
N SER A 256 3.89 -4.62 -5.92
CA SER A 256 4.12 -5.58 -7.01
C SER A 256 5.23 -6.60 -6.72
N VAL A 257 6.09 -6.29 -5.74
CA VAL A 257 7.13 -7.15 -5.18
C VAL A 257 7.06 -7.01 -3.66
N PRO A 258 7.20 -8.09 -2.86
CA PRO A 258 7.27 -8.01 -1.40
C PRO A 258 8.27 -6.96 -0.91
N PRO A 259 7.91 -6.06 0.02
CA PRO A 259 8.81 -5.07 0.64
C PRO A 259 9.73 -5.73 1.68
N THR A 260 10.43 -6.79 1.30
CA THR A 260 11.31 -7.58 2.17
C THR A 260 12.78 -7.22 2.02
N TRP A 261 13.55 -7.41 3.09
CA TRP A 261 15.00 -7.38 3.08
C TRP A 261 15.58 -8.55 2.25
N PHE A 262 16.72 -8.31 1.61
CA PHE A 262 17.52 -9.30 0.87
C PHE A 262 18.86 -9.56 1.59
#